data_AF-F6EJJ0-F1
#
_entry.id   AF-F6EJJ0-F1
#
_cell.length_a   1.000
_cell.length_b   1.000
_cell.length_c   1.000
_cell.angle_alpha   90.00
_cell.angle_beta   90.00
_cell.angle_gamma   90.00
#
_symmetry.space_group_name_H-M   'P 1'
#
loop_
_entity.id
_entity.type
_entity.pdbx_description
1 polymer ?
#
loop_
_entity_poly.entity_id
_entity_poly.type
_entity_poly.pdbx_seq_one_letter_code
_entity_poly.pdbx_strand_id
1 'polypeptide(L)' 'MTATPAHLSPSADEPERRIALVDLLDRVLAGGVVITGDITLSIADVDLVRISLRTLISSVSALEPALRWEDDGASG' A
#
# COMPACT_ATOMS: atom_id res chain seq x y z
N MET A 1 -33.08 -35.82 -12.29
CA MET A 1 -31.82 -35.22 -12.77
C MET A 1 -31.64 -33.88 -12.07
N THR A 2 -30.61 -33.84 -11.23
CA THR A 2 -29.90 -32.72 -10.58
C THR A 2 -30.48 -31.30 -10.71
N ALA A 3 -30.82 -30.72 -9.56
CA ALA A 3 -30.96 -29.28 -9.39
C ALA A 3 -29.68 -28.57 -9.86
N THR A 4 -29.84 -27.61 -10.76
CA THR A 4 -28.80 -26.68 -11.21
C THR A 4 -28.26 -25.89 -10.03
N PRO A 5 -26.94 -25.78 -9.81
CA PRO A 5 -26.39 -24.96 -8.74
C PRO A 5 -26.61 -23.48 -9.10
N ALA A 6 -27.16 -22.70 -8.18
CA ALA A 6 -27.22 -21.25 -8.31
C ALA A 6 -25.79 -20.69 -8.25
N HIS A 7 -25.21 -20.41 -9.42
CA HIS A 7 -24.01 -19.59 -9.52
C HIS A 7 -24.40 -18.16 -9.14
N LEU A 8 -23.81 -17.62 -8.06
CA LEU A 8 -24.06 -16.27 -7.58
C LEU A 8 -23.53 -15.28 -8.63
N SER A 9 -24.41 -14.79 -9.50
CA SER A 9 -24.04 -13.80 -10.52
C SER A 9 -23.61 -12.48 -9.85
N PRO A 10 -22.43 -11.93 -10.18
CA PRO A 10 -22.01 -10.60 -9.72
C PRO A 10 -22.89 -9.56 -10.41
N SER A 11 -23.90 -9.06 -9.72
CA SER A 11 -24.85 -8.07 -10.23
C SER A 11 -24.30 -6.65 -10.06
N ALA A 12 -23.99 -6.01 -11.20
CA ALA A 12 -24.00 -4.58 -11.50
C ALA A 12 -23.17 -3.55 -10.68
N ASP A 13 -22.69 -3.84 -9.47
CA ASP A 13 -21.96 -2.86 -8.61
C ASP A 13 -20.41 -2.96 -8.68
N GLU A 14 -19.86 -3.67 -9.65
CA GLU A 14 -18.41 -3.89 -9.76
C GLU A 14 -17.57 -2.65 -10.13
N PRO A 15 -17.96 -1.81 -11.11
CA PRO A 15 -17.14 -0.65 -11.48
C PRO A 15 -17.22 0.48 -10.45
N GLU A 16 -18.41 0.81 -9.94
CA GLU A 16 -18.61 1.86 -8.92
C GLU A 16 -17.89 1.51 -7.61
N ARG A 17 -17.92 0.24 -7.19
CA ARG A 17 -17.19 -0.21 -6.01
C ARG A 17 -15.68 -0.14 -6.19
N ARG A 18 -15.16 -0.46 -7.38
CA ARG A 18 -13.72 -0.31 -7.68
C ARG A 18 -13.29 1.16 -7.68
N ILE A 19 -14.09 2.04 -8.28
CA ILE A 19 -13.84 3.49 -8.28
C ILE A 19 -13.77 4.00 -6.84
N ALA A 20 -14.74 3.62 -5.99
CA ALA A 20 -14.75 4.02 -4.58
C ALA A 20 -13.54 3.49 -3.78
N LEU A 21 -13.05 2.28 -4.06
CA LEU A 21 -11.83 1.75 -3.43
C LEU A 21 -10.58 2.47 -3.91
N VAL A 22 -10.50 2.78 -5.21
CA VAL A 22 -9.38 3.53 -5.79
C VAL A 22 -9.35 4.95 -5.22
N ASP A 23 -10.50 5.63 -5.12
CA ASP A 23 -10.61 6.96 -4.52
C ASP A 23 -10.25 6.96 -3.02
N LEU A 24 -10.65 5.91 -2.30
CA LEU A 24 -10.27 5.73 -0.90
C LEU A 24 -8.75 5.51 -0.76
N LEU A 25 -8.17 4.64 -1.58
CA LEU A 25 -6.73 4.39 -1.58
C LEU A 25 -5.94 5.65 -1.96
N ASP A 26 -6.38 6.40 -2.97
CA ASP A 26 -5.75 7.65 -3.40
C ASP A 26 -5.76 8.68 -2.27
N ARG A 27 -6.91 8.89 -1.62
CA ARG A 27 -7.02 9.82 -0.48
C ARG A 27 -6.15 9.41 0.71
N VAL A 28 -6.08 8.11 0.97
CA VAL A 28 -5.24 7.53 2.04
C VAL A 28 -3.74 7.68 1.70
N LEU A 29 -3.34 7.47 0.44
CA LEU A 29 -1.97 7.66 -0.04
C LEU A 29 -1.56 9.14 -0.10
N ALA A 30 -2.49 10.04 -0.40
CA ALA A 30 -2.27 11.48 -0.38
C ALA A 30 -2.06 12.01 1.05
N GLY A 31 -2.77 11.44 2.04
CA GLY A 31 -2.58 11.78 3.46
C GLY A 31 -1.37 11.12 4.11
N GLY A 32 -0.89 10.01 3.55
CA GLY A 32 0.20 9.21 4.09
C GLY A 32 -0.29 8.14 5.08
N VAL A 33 0.25 6.93 4.95
CA VAL A 33 -0.06 5.76 5.78
C VAL A 33 1.19 5.30 6.51
N VAL A 34 1.08 5.06 7.81
CA VAL A 34 2.15 4.41 8.57
C VAL A 34 1.81 2.93 8.72
N ILE A 35 2.63 2.06 8.12
CA ILE A 35 2.56 0.60 8.27
C ILE A 35 3.57 0.18 9.34
N THR A 36 3.09 -0.55 10.34
CA THR A 36 3.91 -1.21 11.35
C THR A 36 3.86 -2.71 11.16
N GLY A 37 5.00 -3.36 11.25
CA GLY A 37 5.09 -4.82 11.23
C GLY A 37 6.39 -5.30 11.86
N ASP A 38 6.56 -6.61 11.91
CA ASP A 38 7.76 -7.24 12.43
C ASP A 38 8.22 -8.36 11.49
N ILE A 39 9.53 -8.48 11.33
CA ILE A 39 10.17 -9.57 10.59
C ILE A 39 11.05 -10.32 11.58
N THR A 40 10.86 -11.63 11.66
CA THR A 40 11.76 -12.51 12.41
C THR A 40 12.55 -13.37 11.43
N LEU A 41 13.88 -13.31 11.53
CA LEU A 41 14.81 -14.16 10.79
C LEU A 41 15.13 -15.37 11.66
N SER A 42 14.77 -16.55 11.17
CA SER A 42 14.93 -17.81 11.90
C SER A 42 15.77 -18.81 11.09
N ILE A 43 16.57 -19.62 11.77
CA ILE A 43 17.37 -20.70 11.17
C ILE A 43 17.11 -21.98 11.96
N ALA A 44 16.76 -23.06 11.25
CA ALA A 44 16.50 -24.37 11.85
C ALA A 44 15.55 -24.29 13.06
N ASP A 45 14.43 -23.58 12.89
CA ASP A 45 13.41 -23.38 13.94
C ASP A 45 13.83 -22.49 15.12
N VAL A 46 15.02 -21.88 15.05
CA VAL A 46 15.50 -20.93 16.07
C VAL A 46 15.39 -19.50 15.55
N ASP A 47 14.65 -18.66 16.28
CA ASP A 47 14.57 -17.22 16.02
C ASP A 47 15.91 -16.54 16.37
N LEU A 48 16.50 -15.85 15.40
CA LEU A 48 17.78 -15.16 15.58
C LEU A 48 17.61 -13.66 15.78
N VAL A 49 16.87 -13.03 14.86
CA VAL A 49 16.77 -11.57 14.80
C VAL A 49 15.32 -11.19 14.58
N ARG A 50 14.80 -10.27 15.40
CA ARG A 50 13.49 -9.67 15.23
C ARG A 50 13.64 -8.18 14.93
N ILE A 51 13.07 -7.76 13.82
CA ILE A 51 13.17 -6.40 13.29
C ILE A 51 11.77 -5.81 13.30
N SER A 52 11.59 -4.70 14.02
CA SER A 52 10.34 -3.93 13.98
C SER A 52 10.39 -2.92 12.84
N LEU A 53 9.50 -3.07 11.87
CA LEU A 53 9.35 -2.17 10.73
C LEU A 53 8.31 -1.11 11.03
N ARG A 54 8.67 0.15 10.76
CA ARG A 54 7.73 1.27 10.72
C ARG A 54 7.98 2.05 9.43
N THR A 55 7.08 1.88 8.48
CA THR A 55 7.23 2.40 7.12
C THR A 55 6.13 3.42 6.85
N LEU A 56 6.50 4.60 6.34
CA LEU A 56 5.53 5.58 5.86
C LEU A 56 5.38 5.42 4.34
N ILE A 57 4.15 5.18 3.89
CA ILE A 57 3.77 5.14 2.48
C ILE A 57 3.01 6.42 2.16
N SER A 58 3.49 7.18 1.19
CA SER A 58 2.79 8.36 0.67
C SER A 58 2.83 8.33 -0.85
N SER A 59 1.96 9.12 -1.49
CA SER A 59 2.03 9.36 -2.92
C SER A 59 3.39 9.92 -3.33
N VAL A 60 3.87 9.54 -4.52
CA VAL A 60 5.15 10.03 -5.09
C VAL A 60 5.13 11.55 -5.25
N SER A 61 3.99 12.13 -5.61
CA SER A 61 3.82 13.60 -5.72
C SER A 61 4.05 14.34 -4.40
N ALA A 62 3.84 13.68 -3.26
CA ALA A 62 4.12 14.25 -1.94
C ALA A 62 5.61 14.16 -1.56
N LEU A 63 6.40 13.35 -2.28
CA LEU A 63 7.83 13.11 -2.01
C LEU A 63 8.76 14.04 -2.83
N GLU A 64 8.31 14.49 -4.00
CA GLU A 64 9.04 15.38 -4.92
C GLU A 64 9.58 16.69 -4.30
N PRO A 65 8.85 17.42 -3.42
CA PRO A 65 9.39 18.65 -2.82
C PRO A 65 10.55 18.37 -1.86
N ALA A 66 10.63 17.15 -1.32
CA ALA A 66 11.74 16.76 -0.48
C ALA A 66 13.00 16.63 -1.36
N LEU A 67 13.02 15.82 -2.41
CA LEU A 67 14.26 15.52 -3.18
C LEU A 67 14.98 16.69 -3.91
N ARG A 68 14.50 17.93 -3.81
CA ARG A 68 15.07 19.12 -4.48
C ARG A 68 16.40 19.66 -3.88
N TRP A 69 17.00 19.01 -2.88
CA TRP A 69 18.10 19.63 -2.11
C TRP A 69 19.48 19.73 -2.80
N GLU A 70 19.71 19.22 -4.01
CA GLU A 70 21.10 19.11 -4.53
C GLU A 70 21.42 20.03 -5.74
N ASP A 71 20.48 20.84 -6.23
CA ASP A 71 20.69 21.60 -7.48
C ASP A 71 20.85 23.13 -7.32
N ASP A 72 20.81 23.68 -6.10
CA ASP A 72 20.84 25.16 -5.89
C ASP A 72 22.26 25.75 -5.74
N GLY A 73 23.32 24.94 -5.82
CA GLY A 73 24.67 25.35 -5.38
C GLY A 73 25.74 25.60 -6.46
N ALA A 74 25.45 25.38 -7.74
CA ALA A 74 26.46 25.50 -8.81
C ALA A 74 26.18 26.64 -9.78
N SER A 75 26.16 27.89 -9.30
CA SER A 75 26.40 29.09 -10.12
C SER A 75 26.57 30.33 -9.23
N GLY A 76 27.76 30.94 -9.27
CA GLY A 76 28.07 32.22 -8.62
C GLY A 76 29.54 32.39 -8.32
#